data_AF-A0A928LUW9-F1
#
_entry.id   AF-A0A928LUW9-F1
#
_cell.length_a   1.000
_cell.length_b   1.000
_cell.length_c   1.000
_cell.angle_alpha   90.00
_cell.angle_beta   90.00
_cell.angle_gamma   90.00
#
_symmetry.space_group_name_H-M   'P 1'
#
loop_
_entity.id
_entity.type
_entity.pdbx_description
1 polymer ?
#
loop_
_entity_poly.entity_id
_entity_poly.type
_entity_poly.pdbx_seq_one_letter_code
_entity_poly.pdbx_strand_id
1 'polypeptide(L)'
;MTKLVINGVKVTIGWAPVLVTFLVICMIMLLVERRYMAAYKKAMRDYLEGNHENLRPRLLKLQKHYYPLISKETAKCNIFNTLCLAHASLDLLDGDEESFLTQMKRILKEETFYPKQYMMALYYRMKGQTEEALQRYEAFLACVQQESTMRTVLDYLFAPEHGGIDEETLEQALREFHNPGNLFLMEQNGLTVK
;
A
#
# COMPACT_ATOMS: atom_id res chain seq x y z
N MET A 1 10.16 -40.26 26.14
CA MET A 1 11.03 -40.60 24.99
C MET A 1 10.25 -41.50 24.07
N THR A 2 10.23 -41.23 22.76
CA THR A 2 9.56 -42.12 21.80
C THR A 2 10.62 -42.92 21.04
N LYS A 3 10.43 -44.23 20.98
CA LYS A 3 11.29 -45.15 20.22
C LYS A 3 10.63 -45.40 18.87
N LEU A 4 11.36 -45.14 17.79
CA LEU A 4 10.93 -45.40 16.42
C LEU A 4 11.91 -46.36 15.76
N VAL A 5 11.43 -47.20 14.85
CA VAL A 5 12.28 -48.03 13.99
C VAL A 5 12.16 -47.50 12.57
N ILE A 6 13.27 -47.00 12.03
CA ILE A 6 13.35 -46.50 10.65
C ILE A 6 14.42 -47.33 9.95
N ASN A 7 14.05 -48.05 8.87
CA ASN A 7 14.93 -48.95 8.12
C ASN A 7 15.73 -49.94 9.01
N GLY A 8 15.09 -50.51 10.03
CA GLY A 8 15.71 -51.47 10.97
C GLY A 8 16.56 -50.84 12.07
N VAL A 9 16.78 -49.52 12.07
CA VAL A 9 17.52 -48.80 13.11
C VAL A 9 16.58 -48.27 14.19
N LYS A 10 16.86 -48.59 15.46
CA LYS A 10 16.12 -48.06 16.62
C LYS A 10 16.61 -46.64 16.93
N VAL A 11 15.76 -45.66 16.68
CA VAL A 11 15.99 -44.24 17.00
C VAL A 11 15.20 -43.87 18.25
N THR A 12 15.82 -43.16 19.19
CA THR A 12 15.14 -42.61 20.37
C THR A 12 15.06 -41.11 20.25
N ILE A 13 13.85 -40.56 20.19
CA ILE A 13 13.63 -39.10 20.13
C ILE A 13 13.43 -38.57 21.56
N GLY A 14 14.32 -37.65 21.95
CA GLY A 14 14.12 -36.76 23.09
C GLY A 14 13.24 -35.60 22.66
N TRP A 15 11.97 -35.59 23.07
CA TRP A 15 11.04 -34.52 22.69
C TRP A 15 11.36 -33.17 23.32
N ALA A 16 12.02 -33.15 24.49
CA ALA A 16 12.39 -31.90 25.16
C ALA A 16 13.28 -30.98 24.28
N PRO A 17 14.43 -31.42 23.72
CA PRO A 17 15.24 -30.56 22.84
C PRO A 17 14.54 -30.18 21.54
N VAL A 18 13.67 -31.05 21.00
CA VAL A 18 12.86 -30.74 19.80
C VAL A 18 11.87 -29.61 20.10
N LEU A 19 11.15 -29.70 21.22
CA LEU A 19 10.20 -28.67 21.66
C LEU A 19 10.90 -27.34 21.95
N VAL A 20 12.05 -27.36 22.64
CA VAL A 20 12.85 -26.15 22.90
C VAL A 20 13.28 -25.49 21.59
N THR A 21 13.81 -26.28 20.64
CA THR A 21 14.24 -25.75 19.33
C THR A 21 13.06 -25.15 18.56
N PHE A 22 11.91 -25.83 18.55
CA PHE A 22 10.70 -25.33 17.92
C PHE A 22 10.23 -24.00 18.53
N LEU A 23 10.21 -23.90 19.86
CA LEU A 23 9.83 -22.67 20.56
C LEU A 23 10.79 -21.51 20.26
N VAL A 24 12.10 -21.77 20.21
CA VAL A 24 13.10 -20.77 19.84
C VAL A 24 12.87 -20.27 18.42
N ILE A 25 12.61 -21.18 17.48
CA ILE A 25 12.31 -20.84 16.08
C ILE A 25 11.04 -19.98 15.99
N CYS A 26 9.96 -20.36 16.67
CA CYS A 26 8.72 -19.56 16.74
C CYS A 26 8.96 -18.17 17.33
N MET A 27 9.74 -18.07 18.40
CA MET A 27 10.09 -16.79 19.03
C MET A 27 10.89 -15.89 18.07
N ILE A 28 11.88 -16.45 17.35
CA ILE A 28 12.66 -15.71 16.35
C ILE A 28 11.74 -15.20 15.23
N MET A 29 10.83 -16.02 14.72
CA MET A 29 9.87 -15.59 13.69
C MET A 29 9.03 -14.40 14.18
N LEU A 30 8.48 -14.46 15.40
CA LEU A 30 7.71 -13.36 15.98
C LEU A 30 8.54 -12.07 16.14
N LEU A 31 9.80 -12.19 16.56
CA LEU A 31 10.70 -11.04 16.70
C LEU A 31 11.02 -10.41 15.34
N VAL A 32 11.25 -11.23 14.31
CA VAL A 32 11.47 -10.77 12.93
C VAL A 32 10.23 -10.03 12.43
N GLU A 33 9.04 -10.58 12.59
CA GLU A 33 7.80 -9.92 12.17
C GLU A 33 7.57 -8.59 12.88
N ARG A 34 7.77 -8.53 14.20
CA ARG A 34 7.68 -7.28 14.97
C ARG A 34 8.66 -6.23 14.47
N ARG A 35 9.90 -6.63 14.18
CA ARG A 35 10.92 -5.72 13.64
C ARG A 35 10.53 -5.17 12.27
N TYR A 36 10.04 -6.00 11.36
CA TYR A 36 9.60 -5.56 10.04
C TYR A 36 8.35 -4.66 10.10
N MET A 37 7.42 -4.97 10.99
CA MET A 37 6.26 -4.12 11.24
C MET A 37 6.65 -2.75 11.81
N ALA A 38 7.61 -2.70 12.74
CA ALA A 38 8.15 -1.45 13.26
C ALA A 38 8.86 -0.64 12.16
N ALA A 39 9.64 -1.32 11.31
CA ALA A 39 10.30 -0.69 10.17
C ALA A 39 9.31 -0.14 9.14
N TYR A 40 8.22 -0.87 8.86
CA TYR A 40 7.10 -0.42 8.03
C TYR A 40 6.45 0.83 8.60
N LYS A 41 6.04 0.80 9.88
CA LYS A 41 5.41 1.96 10.55
C LYS A 41 6.32 3.19 10.52
N LYS A 42 7.62 3.00 10.77
CA LYS A 42 8.61 4.10 10.69
C LYS A 42 8.70 4.64 9.26
N ALA A 43 8.83 3.78 8.24
CA ALA A 43 8.91 4.22 6.85
C ALA A 43 7.65 4.98 6.40
N MET A 44 6.46 4.53 6.80
CA MET A 44 5.22 5.23 6.48
C MET A 44 5.07 6.55 7.21
N ARG A 45 5.56 6.65 8.44
CA ARG A 45 5.63 7.94 9.15
C ARG A 45 6.55 8.91 8.43
N ASP A 46 7.79 8.48 8.16
CA ASP A 46 8.78 9.31 7.46
C ASP A 46 8.24 9.77 6.08
N TYR A 47 7.53 8.89 5.37
CA TYR A 47 6.83 9.22 4.13
C TYR A 47 5.78 10.33 4.30
N LEU A 48 4.88 10.19 5.28
CA LEU A 48 3.79 11.15 5.51
C LEU A 48 4.29 12.49 6.06
N GLU A 49 5.39 12.48 6.81
CA GLU A 49 6.04 13.69 7.36
C GLU A 49 6.97 14.38 6.34
N GLY A 50 7.08 13.87 5.10
CA GLY A 50 7.95 14.45 4.07
C GLY A 50 9.44 14.17 4.26
N ASN A 51 9.81 13.30 5.21
CA ASN A 51 11.19 12.88 5.44
C ASN A 51 11.58 11.77 4.45
N HIS A 52 11.90 12.17 3.23
CA HIS A 52 12.20 11.25 2.13
C HIS A 52 13.65 10.77 2.10
N GLU A 53 14.50 11.25 3.02
CA GLU A 53 15.92 10.89 3.06
C GLU A 53 16.09 9.37 3.24
N ASN A 54 16.78 8.73 2.30
CA ASN A 54 17.01 7.28 2.30
C ASN A 54 15.72 6.42 2.40
N LEU A 55 14.56 6.97 2.06
CA LEU A 55 13.28 6.28 2.18
C LEU A 55 13.10 5.21 1.09
N ARG A 56 13.45 5.51 -0.16
CA ARG A 56 13.31 4.59 -1.31
C ARG A 56 14.00 3.23 -1.09
N PRO A 57 15.30 3.15 -0.67
CA PRO A 57 15.93 1.87 -0.37
C PRO A 57 15.24 1.09 0.76
N ARG A 58 14.70 1.80 1.76
CA ARG A 58 13.96 1.18 2.87
C ARG A 58 12.64 0.60 2.40
N LEU A 59 11.86 1.34 1.60
CA LEU A 59 10.62 0.84 1.00
C LEU A 59 10.89 -0.39 0.15
N LEU A 60 11.91 -0.35 -0.72
CA LEU A 60 12.29 -1.49 -1.55
C LEU A 60 12.67 -2.73 -0.73
N LYS A 61 13.44 -2.55 0.36
CA LYS A 61 13.80 -3.63 1.28
C LYS A 61 12.57 -4.26 1.94
N LEU A 62 11.61 -3.43 2.37
CA LEU A 62 10.35 -3.91 2.95
C LEU A 62 9.50 -4.64 1.91
N GLN A 63 9.38 -4.11 0.70
CA GLN A 63 8.66 -4.77 -0.40
C GLN A 63 9.24 -6.16 -0.67
N LYS A 64 10.57 -6.30 -0.77
CA LYS A 64 11.25 -7.60 -0.95
C LYS A 64 10.94 -8.59 0.18
N HIS A 65 10.79 -8.11 1.42
CA HIS A 65 10.42 -8.94 2.56
C HIS A 65 8.96 -9.40 2.50
N TYR A 66 8.03 -8.50 2.20
CA TYR A 66 6.59 -8.82 2.22
C TYR A 66 6.10 -9.54 0.96
N TYR A 67 6.76 -9.36 -0.18
CA TYR A 67 6.39 -10.00 -1.45
C TYR A 67 6.16 -11.53 -1.35
N PRO A 68 7.07 -12.35 -0.78
CA PRO A 68 6.83 -13.79 -0.65
C PRO A 68 5.73 -14.16 0.37
N LEU A 69 5.19 -13.19 1.13
CA LEU A 69 4.19 -13.41 2.19
C LEU A 69 2.77 -13.01 1.75
N ILE A 70 2.61 -12.33 0.61
CA ILE A 70 1.32 -11.82 0.09
C ILE A 70 0.27 -12.92 -0.11
N SER A 71 0.69 -14.14 -0.46
CA SER A 71 -0.21 -15.28 -0.72
C SER A 71 -0.74 -15.91 0.55
N LYS A 72 -0.13 -15.61 1.71
CA LYS A 72 -0.46 -16.24 2.99
C LYS A 72 -1.54 -15.47 3.74
N GLU A 73 -1.54 -14.14 3.63
CA GLU A 73 -2.40 -13.27 4.42
C GLU A 73 -2.76 -11.98 3.67
N THR A 74 -4.06 -11.64 3.64
CA THR A 74 -4.55 -10.38 3.06
C THR A 74 -3.89 -9.15 3.69
N ALA A 75 -3.63 -9.17 5.00
CA ALA A 75 -2.95 -8.06 5.68
C ALA A 75 -1.53 -7.81 5.13
N LYS A 76 -0.77 -8.87 4.81
CA LYS A 76 0.58 -8.74 4.24
C LYS A 76 0.53 -8.22 2.81
N CYS A 77 -0.49 -8.63 2.04
CA CYS A 77 -0.77 -8.07 0.72
C CYS A 77 -1.05 -6.56 0.80
N ASN A 78 -1.86 -6.11 1.75
CA ASN A 78 -2.16 -4.68 1.93
C ASN A 78 -0.91 -3.88 2.30
N ILE A 79 -0.07 -4.40 3.20
CA ILE A 79 1.22 -3.77 3.55
C ILE A 79 2.10 -3.64 2.30
N PHE A 80 2.22 -4.70 1.51
CA PHE A 80 2.99 -4.69 0.27
C PHE A 80 2.45 -3.65 -0.72
N ASN A 81 1.12 -3.59 -0.91
CA ASN A 81 0.48 -2.63 -1.80
C ASN A 81 0.70 -1.18 -1.33
N THR A 82 0.56 -0.89 -0.03
CA THR A 82 0.84 0.44 0.53
C THR A 82 2.29 0.85 0.33
N LEU A 83 3.23 -0.09 0.49
CA LEU A 83 4.65 0.16 0.21
C LEU A 83 4.92 0.42 -1.28
N CYS A 84 4.19 -0.21 -2.20
CA CYS A 84 4.29 0.07 -3.62
C CYS A 84 3.72 1.45 -3.94
N LEU A 85 2.56 1.80 -3.37
CA LEU A 85 1.92 3.10 -3.55
C LEU A 85 2.81 4.25 -3.04
N ALA A 86 3.38 4.12 -1.84
CA ALA A 86 4.29 5.13 -1.31
C ALA A 86 5.56 5.31 -2.18
N HIS A 87 6.10 4.21 -2.73
CA HIS A 87 7.22 4.29 -3.66
C HIS A 87 6.80 4.97 -4.97
N ALA A 88 5.64 4.59 -5.53
CA ALA A 88 5.09 5.21 -6.72
C ALA A 88 4.92 6.72 -6.52
N SER A 89 4.37 7.16 -5.40
CA SER A 89 4.23 8.58 -5.08
C SER A 89 5.57 9.32 -5.10
N LEU A 90 6.64 8.73 -4.55
CA LEU A 90 7.97 9.35 -4.61
C LEU A 90 8.49 9.42 -6.05
N ASP A 91 8.28 8.38 -6.85
CA ASP A 91 8.65 8.36 -8.28
C ASP A 91 7.94 9.46 -9.06
N LEU A 92 6.64 9.61 -8.81
CA LEU A 92 5.84 10.66 -9.42
C LEU A 92 6.31 12.06 -9.06
N LEU A 93 6.63 12.30 -7.77
CA LEU A 93 7.15 13.59 -7.30
C LEU A 93 8.51 13.95 -7.90
N ASP A 94 9.34 12.94 -8.19
CA ASP A 94 10.63 13.12 -8.85
C ASP A 94 10.50 13.24 -10.39
N GLY A 95 9.28 13.13 -10.93
CA GLY A 95 9.01 13.16 -12.37
C GLY A 95 9.37 11.86 -13.09
N ASP A 96 9.68 10.78 -12.38
CA ASP A 96 9.97 9.45 -12.93
C ASP A 96 8.66 8.69 -13.20
N GLU A 97 8.01 9.06 -14.30
CA GLU A 97 6.73 8.49 -14.74
C GLU A 97 6.83 6.97 -15.00
N GLU A 98 7.96 6.51 -15.55
CA GLU A 98 8.18 5.09 -15.85
C GLU A 98 8.24 4.26 -14.56
N SER A 99 9.02 4.71 -13.57
CA SER A 99 9.08 4.03 -12.28
C SER A 99 7.75 4.11 -11.54
N PHE A 100 7.05 5.25 -11.59
CA PHE A 100 5.70 5.39 -11.04
C PHE A 100 4.76 4.30 -11.59
N LEU A 101 4.62 4.20 -12.92
CA LEU A 101 3.75 3.21 -13.55
C LEU A 101 4.21 1.77 -13.25
N THR A 102 5.52 1.55 -13.13
CA THR A 102 6.09 0.25 -12.75
C THR A 102 5.68 -0.14 -11.33
N GLN A 103 5.74 0.76 -10.37
CA GLN A 103 5.26 0.49 -9.01
C GLN A 103 3.75 0.26 -8.97
N MET A 104 2.97 1.04 -9.73
CA MET A 104 1.52 0.87 -9.80
C MET A 104 1.13 -0.50 -10.35
N LYS A 105 1.86 -1.03 -11.35
CA LYS A 105 1.66 -2.40 -11.89
C LYS A 105 1.96 -3.50 -10.88
N ARG A 106 2.78 -3.24 -9.85
CA ARG A 106 3.13 -4.23 -8.83
C ARG A 106 2.06 -4.40 -7.76
N ILE A 107 1.17 -3.42 -7.59
CA ILE A 107 0.04 -3.50 -6.66
C ILE A 107 -0.90 -4.63 -7.09
N LEU A 108 -1.26 -5.48 -6.12
CA LEU A 108 -2.06 -6.69 -6.31
C LEU A 108 -3.50 -6.50 -5.82
N LYS A 109 -4.42 -7.39 -6.22
CA LYS A 109 -5.83 -7.38 -5.80
C LYS A 109 -6.48 -5.99 -5.98
N GLU A 110 -6.30 -5.42 -7.17
CA GLU A 110 -6.70 -4.06 -7.52
C GLU A 110 -8.17 -3.76 -7.21
N GLU A 111 -9.02 -4.77 -7.34
CA GLU A 111 -10.46 -4.72 -7.07
C GLU A 111 -10.80 -4.46 -5.60
N THR A 112 -9.86 -4.74 -4.68
CA THR A 112 -10.02 -4.48 -3.23
C THR A 112 -9.09 -3.39 -2.71
N PHE A 113 -8.15 -2.91 -3.54
CA PHE A 113 -7.18 -1.89 -3.16
C PHE A 113 -7.51 -0.56 -3.84
N TYR A 114 -8.57 0.08 -3.36
CA TYR A 114 -9.07 1.37 -3.85
C TYR A 114 -8.00 2.48 -3.97
N PRO A 115 -6.90 2.52 -3.17
CA PRO A 115 -5.90 3.57 -3.31
C PRO A 115 -5.22 3.63 -4.67
N LYS A 116 -5.08 2.49 -5.33
CA LYS A 116 -4.55 2.46 -6.69
C LYS A 116 -5.51 3.14 -7.67
N GLN A 117 -6.81 2.89 -7.54
CA GLN A 117 -7.79 3.36 -8.52
C GLN A 117 -7.90 4.87 -8.50
N TYR A 118 -8.04 5.49 -7.31
CA TYR A 118 -8.10 6.95 -7.23
C TYR A 118 -6.79 7.60 -7.70
N MET A 119 -5.63 7.02 -7.37
CA MET A 119 -4.34 7.64 -7.72
C MET A 119 -4.12 7.58 -9.23
N MET A 120 -4.49 6.48 -9.88
CA MET A 120 -4.48 6.36 -11.34
C MET A 120 -5.52 7.26 -12.01
N ALA A 121 -6.71 7.45 -11.43
CA ALA A 121 -7.73 8.35 -11.96
C ALA A 121 -7.21 9.80 -12.01
N LEU A 122 -6.67 10.29 -10.89
CA LEU A 122 -6.09 11.63 -10.80
C LEU A 122 -4.88 11.79 -11.74
N TYR A 123 -4.03 10.76 -11.82
CA TYR A 123 -2.89 10.73 -12.73
C TYR A 123 -3.31 10.84 -14.20
N TYR A 124 -4.23 10.00 -14.66
CA TYR A 124 -4.67 10.04 -16.07
C TYR A 124 -5.38 11.35 -16.40
N ARG A 125 -6.16 11.88 -15.45
CA ARG A 125 -6.78 13.20 -15.60
C ARG A 125 -5.75 14.32 -15.76
N MET A 126 -4.68 14.31 -14.95
CA MET A 126 -3.55 15.23 -15.10
C MET A 126 -2.90 15.12 -16.48
N LYS A 127 -2.80 13.91 -17.04
CA LYS A 127 -2.26 13.67 -18.39
C LYS A 127 -3.22 14.03 -19.53
N GLY A 128 -4.46 14.46 -19.22
CA GLY A 128 -5.51 14.71 -20.22
C GLY A 128 -6.13 13.44 -20.81
N GLN A 129 -5.88 12.29 -20.20
CA GLN A 129 -6.37 10.97 -20.60
C GLN A 129 -7.73 10.70 -19.95
N THR A 130 -8.76 11.37 -20.46
CA THR A 130 -10.09 11.43 -19.81
C THR A 130 -10.79 10.07 -19.75
N GLU A 131 -10.71 9.26 -20.81
CA GLU A 131 -11.37 7.94 -20.84
C GLU A 131 -10.75 6.99 -19.80
N GLU A 132 -9.42 6.93 -19.75
CA GLU A 132 -8.71 6.13 -18.76
C GLU A 132 -8.94 6.63 -17.33
N ALA A 133 -9.03 7.94 -17.13
CA ALA A 133 -9.35 8.53 -15.84
C ALA A 133 -10.76 8.13 -15.36
N LEU A 134 -11.76 8.22 -16.24
CA LEU A 134 -13.14 7.82 -15.96
C LEU A 134 -13.24 6.32 -15.65
N GLN A 135 -12.56 5.47 -16.43
CA GLN A 135 -12.52 4.03 -16.16
C GLN A 135 -11.98 3.73 -14.75
N ARG A 136 -10.96 4.47 -14.31
CA ARG A 136 -10.38 4.31 -12.97
C ARG A 136 -11.29 4.84 -11.87
N TYR A 137 -12.00 5.94 -12.13
CA TYR A 137 -13.03 6.45 -11.23
C TYR A 137 -14.17 5.42 -11.05
N GLU A 138 -14.69 4.84 -12.14
CA GLU A 138 -15.70 3.78 -12.07
C GLU A 138 -15.22 2.55 -11.28
N ALA A 139 -13.97 2.13 -11.52
CA ALA A 139 -13.35 1.05 -10.75
C ALA A 139 -13.22 1.40 -9.26
N PHE A 140 -12.95 2.66 -8.91
CA PHE A 140 -12.98 3.13 -7.53
C PHE A 140 -14.39 3.02 -6.93
N LEU A 141 -15.44 3.42 -7.66
CA LEU A 141 -16.84 3.31 -7.19
C LEU A 141 -17.29 1.86 -6.98
N ALA A 142 -16.69 0.90 -7.69
CA ALA A 142 -16.97 -0.52 -7.52
C ALA A 142 -16.25 -1.15 -6.31
N CYS A 143 -15.30 -0.46 -5.68
CA CYS A 143 -14.59 -0.98 -4.51
C CYS A 143 -15.52 -1.02 -3.28
N VAL A 144 -15.55 -2.15 -2.56
CA VAL A 144 -16.44 -2.35 -1.39
C VAL A 144 -16.11 -1.42 -0.21
N GLN A 145 -14.83 -1.06 -0.06
CA GLN A 145 -14.36 -0.14 0.96
C GLN A 145 -13.83 1.10 0.25
N GLN A 146 -14.60 2.18 0.26
CA GLN A 146 -14.18 3.49 -0.23
C GLN A 146 -13.96 4.41 0.96
N GLU A 147 -12.94 5.24 0.86
CA GLU A 147 -12.70 6.30 1.82
C GLU A 147 -13.56 7.51 1.44
N SER A 148 -14.38 7.98 2.38
CA SER A 148 -15.41 8.99 2.12
C SER A 148 -14.81 10.31 1.62
N THR A 149 -13.65 10.68 2.13
CA THR A 149 -12.96 11.92 1.79
C THR A 149 -12.48 11.87 0.33
N MET A 150 -11.86 10.77 -0.10
CA MET A 150 -11.45 10.61 -1.50
C MET A 150 -12.65 10.45 -2.43
N ARG A 151 -13.74 9.86 -1.94
CA ARG A 151 -15.00 9.83 -2.71
C ARG A 151 -15.48 11.24 -3.02
N THR A 152 -15.49 12.15 -2.03
CA THR A 152 -15.83 13.56 -2.25
C THR A 152 -14.94 14.20 -3.32
N VAL A 153 -13.62 14.00 -3.24
CA VAL A 153 -12.68 14.57 -4.23
C VAL A 153 -12.93 14.04 -5.64
N LEU A 154 -13.13 12.73 -5.79
CA LEU A 154 -13.34 12.13 -7.10
C LEU A 154 -14.72 12.48 -7.68
N ASP A 155 -15.78 12.50 -6.87
CA ASP A 155 -17.11 12.89 -7.32
C ASP A 155 -17.12 14.34 -7.80
N TYR A 156 -16.41 15.23 -7.09
CA TYR A 156 -16.25 16.62 -7.54
C TYR A 156 -15.58 16.71 -8.93
N LEU A 157 -14.60 15.84 -9.21
CA LEU A 157 -13.87 15.86 -10.48
C LEU A 157 -14.57 15.16 -11.64
N PHE A 158 -15.31 14.09 -11.37
CA PHE A 158 -15.75 13.13 -12.39
C PHE A 158 -17.27 12.92 -12.44
N ALA A 159 -18.01 13.21 -11.37
CA ALA A 159 -19.46 13.08 -11.39
C ALA A 159 -20.13 14.27 -12.12
N PRO A 160 -21.30 14.06 -12.75
CA PRO A 160 -22.11 15.15 -13.27
C PRO A 160 -22.42 16.18 -12.18
N GLU A 161 -22.40 17.46 -12.52
CA GLU A 161 -22.70 18.57 -11.59
C GLU A 161 -21.84 18.50 -10.30
N HIS A 162 -20.58 18.05 -10.41
CA HIS A 162 -19.66 17.85 -9.29
C HIS A 162 -20.20 16.92 -8.20
N GLY A 163 -21.16 16.04 -8.54
CA GLY A 163 -21.84 15.17 -7.57
C GLY A 163 -22.69 15.93 -6.55
N GLY A 164 -23.02 17.20 -6.81
CA GLY A 164 -23.69 18.08 -5.84
C GLY A 164 -22.80 18.55 -4.69
N ILE A 165 -21.47 18.41 -4.82
CA ILE A 165 -20.49 18.80 -3.80
C ILE A 165 -20.17 20.29 -3.95
N ASP A 166 -20.38 21.05 -2.88
CA ASP A 166 -20.00 22.46 -2.81
C ASP A 166 -18.49 22.68 -2.51
N GLU A 167 -18.01 23.90 -2.73
CA GLU A 167 -16.60 24.25 -2.51
C GLU A 167 -16.17 24.05 -1.05
N GLU A 168 -17.05 24.31 -0.07
CA GLU A 168 -16.73 24.18 1.35
C GLU A 168 -16.49 22.71 1.74
N THR A 169 -17.37 21.82 1.29
CA THR A 169 -17.26 20.37 1.51
C THR A 169 -16.00 19.82 0.83
N LEU A 170 -15.71 20.26 -0.40
CA LEU A 170 -14.48 19.89 -1.09
C LEU A 170 -13.24 20.37 -0.30
N GLU A 171 -13.24 21.62 0.15
CA GLU A 171 -12.10 22.19 0.86
C GLU A 171 -11.83 21.46 2.19
N GLN A 172 -12.89 21.11 2.93
CA GLN A 172 -12.78 20.28 4.12
C GLN A 172 -12.16 18.92 3.78
N ALA A 173 -12.61 18.27 2.71
CA ALA A 173 -12.06 17.00 2.28
C ALA A 173 -10.58 17.11 1.90
N LEU A 174 -10.19 18.16 1.16
CA LEU A 174 -8.80 18.38 0.75
C LEU A 174 -7.84 18.55 1.94
N ARG A 175 -8.30 19.13 3.06
CA ARG A 175 -7.50 19.33 4.29
C ARG A 175 -7.17 18.04 5.04
N GLU A 176 -7.91 16.94 4.79
CA GLU A 176 -7.69 15.65 5.45
C GLU A 176 -6.58 14.81 4.79
N PHE A 177 -6.14 15.18 3.57
CA PHE A 177 -5.11 14.43 2.87
C PHE A 177 -3.71 14.80 3.35
N HIS A 178 -2.92 13.76 3.62
CA HIS A 178 -1.52 13.89 4.01
C HIS A 178 -0.56 13.12 3.09
N ASN A 179 -1.08 12.38 2.10
CA ASN A 179 -0.24 11.62 1.18
C ASN A 179 0.39 12.58 0.15
N PRO A 180 1.73 12.72 0.11
CA PRO A 180 2.38 13.70 -0.78
C PRO A 180 2.07 13.52 -2.26
N GLY A 181 2.00 12.27 -2.75
CA GLY A 181 1.66 11.99 -4.14
C GLY A 181 0.21 12.34 -4.48
N ASN A 182 -0.72 12.13 -3.55
CA ASN A 182 -2.12 12.53 -3.75
C ASN A 182 -2.25 14.05 -3.77
N LEU A 183 -1.61 14.75 -2.84
CA LEU A 183 -1.62 16.21 -2.78
C LEU A 183 -1.07 16.82 -4.07
N PHE A 184 0.07 16.30 -4.56
CA PHE A 184 0.62 16.69 -5.84
C PHE A 184 -0.38 16.48 -6.98
N LEU A 185 -0.97 15.29 -7.10
CA LEU A 185 -1.95 15.01 -8.15
C LEU A 185 -3.21 15.87 -8.05
N MET A 186 -3.67 16.18 -6.85
CA MET A 186 -4.81 17.08 -6.62
C MET A 186 -4.48 18.49 -7.10
N GLU A 187 -3.32 19.03 -6.73
CA GLU A 187 -2.84 20.33 -7.18
C GLU A 187 -2.73 20.39 -8.71
N GLN A 188 -2.15 19.37 -9.35
CA GLN A 188 -2.06 19.28 -10.81
C GLN A 188 -3.42 19.20 -11.51
N ASN A 189 -4.47 18.80 -10.78
CA ASN A 189 -5.85 18.78 -11.27
C ASN A 189 -6.64 20.05 -10.88
N GLY A 190 -5.98 21.07 -10.34
CA GLY A 190 -6.60 22.35 -9.95
C GLY A 190 -7.34 22.32 -8.61
N LEU A 191 -7.09 21.29 -7.79
CA LEU A 191 -7.67 21.17 -6.46
C LEU A 191 -6.66 21.67 -5.42
N THR A 192 -6.82 22.92 -4.99
CA THR A 192 -5.96 23.53 -3.96
C THR A 192 -6.82 24.05 -2.82
N VAL A 193 -6.37 23.82 -1.58
CA VAL A 193 -6.95 24.51 -0.41
C VAL A 193 -6.59 26.00 -0.52
N LYS A 194 -7.60 26.86 -0.48
CA LYS A 194 -7.43 28.33 -0.55
C LYS A 194 -6.92 28.90 0.77
#